data_AF-T1FXY5-F1
#
_entry.id   AF-T1FXY5-F1
#
_cell.length_a   1.000
_cell.length_b   1.000
_cell.length_c   1.000
_cell.angle_alpha   90.00
_cell.angle_beta   90.00
_cell.angle_gamma   90.00
#
_symmetry.space_group_name_H-M   'P 1'
#
loop_
_entity.id
_entity.type
_entity.pdbx_description
1 polymer ?
#
loop_
_entity_poly.entity_id
_entity_poly.type
_entity_poly.pdbx_seq_one_letter_code
_entity_poly.pdbx_strand_id
1 'polypeptide(L)'
;LKQLYELSDDPKRKNFLDDLFSFMQKRGTPVNRIPIMAKQTLDLYELFQLVVSKGGLVEVINKKLWREVTKGLNLPSSITSAAFTLRTQYMKYLYPYECERLKLSTLSELQYAVDGNR
;
A
#
# COMPACT_ATOMS: atom_id res chain seq x y z
N LEU A 1 0.43 -4.05 15.12
CA LEU A 1 0.69 -5.22 14.24
C LEU A 1 -0.36 -6.32 14.44
N LYS A 2 -0.68 -6.71 15.69
CA LYS A 2 -1.76 -7.70 15.99
C LYS A 2 -3.10 -7.40 15.29
N GLN A 3 -3.52 -6.14 15.28
CA GLN A 3 -4.75 -5.72 14.61
C GLN A 3 -4.86 -6.15 13.14
N LEU A 4 -3.76 -6.22 12.37
CA LEU A 4 -3.82 -6.68 10.98
C LEU A 4 -4.06 -8.18 10.84
N TYR A 5 -3.50 -8.96 11.77
CA TYR A 5 -3.75 -10.40 11.86
C TYR A 5 -5.17 -10.69 12.38
N GLU A 6 -5.78 -9.75 13.11
CA GLU A 6 -7.16 -9.84 13.60
C GLU A 6 -8.21 -9.37 12.57
N LEU A 7 -7.79 -8.68 11.49
CA LEU A 7 -8.70 -8.23 10.43
C LEU A 7 -9.24 -9.39 9.57
N SER A 8 -8.51 -10.52 9.49
CA SER A 8 -8.98 -11.75 8.83
C SER A 8 -8.10 -12.92 9.25
N ASP A 9 -8.70 -14.09 9.45
CA ASP A 9 -8.02 -15.34 9.81
C ASP A 9 -7.32 -16.00 8.61
N ASP A 10 -7.22 -15.30 7.47
CA ASP A 10 -6.66 -15.86 6.25
C ASP A 10 -5.16 -16.17 6.40
N PRO A 11 -4.74 -17.45 6.28
CA PRO A 11 -3.34 -17.83 6.48
C PRO A 11 -2.42 -17.19 5.44
N LYS A 12 -2.94 -16.85 4.24
CA LYS A 12 -2.17 -16.15 3.20
C LYS A 12 -1.86 -14.71 3.61
N ARG A 13 -2.82 -14.02 4.23
CA ARG A 13 -2.62 -12.67 4.77
C ARG A 13 -1.54 -12.68 5.84
N LYS A 14 -1.62 -13.64 6.76
CA LYS A 14 -0.63 -13.79 7.83
C LYS A 14 0.79 -13.98 7.27
N ASN A 15 0.96 -14.92 6.33
CA ASN A 15 2.25 -15.16 5.71
C ASN A 15 2.76 -13.94 4.92
N PHE A 16 1.89 -13.25 4.18
CA PHE A 16 2.27 -12.04 3.45
C PHE A 16 2.76 -10.94 4.38
N LEU A 17 2.03 -10.69 5.47
CA LEU A 17 2.39 -9.66 6.44
C LEU A 17 3.72 -9.98 7.12
N ASP A 18 3.93 -11.24 7.51
CA ASP A 18 5.17 -11.67 8.15
C ASP A 18 6.39 -11.55 7.20
N ASP A 19 6.22 -11.98 5.95
CA ASP A 19 7.23 -11.85 4.90
C ASP A 19 7.53 -10.38 4.57
N LEU A 20 6.49 -9.54 4.47
CA LEU A 20 6.63 -8.10 4.27
C LEU A 20 7.36 -7.45 5.44
N PHE A 21 6.98 -7.72 6.69
CA PHE A 21 7.65 -7.12 7.86
C PHE A 21 9.10 -7.57 7.96
N SER A 22 9.39 -8.85 7.70
CA SER A 22 10.75 -9.38 7.66
C SER A 22 11.58 -8.72 6.57
N PHE A 23 11.03 -8.56 5.36
CA PHE A 23 11.69 -7.86 4.25
C PHE A 23 12.00 -6.41 4.61
N MET A 24 11.02 -5.72 5.18
CA MET A 24 11.13 -4.31 5.55
C MET A 24 12.12 -4.07 6.70
N GLN A 25 12.18 -5.00 7.65
CA GLN A 25 13.17 -4.99 8.72
C GLN A 25 14.58 -5.20 8.17
N LYS A 26 14.79 -6.17 7.27
CA LYS A 26 16.08 -6.40 6.60
C LYS A 26 16.55 -5.19 5.80
N ARG A 27 15.62 -4.45 5.19
CA ARG A 27 15.90 -3.24 4.40
C ARG A 27 16.21 -2.00 5.23
N GLY A 28 16.12 -2.08 6.57
CA GLY A 28 16.37 -0.95 7.48
C GLY A 28 15.18 0.01 7.65
N THR A 29 14.00 -0.37 7.15
CA THR A 29 12.74 0.40 7.32
C THR A 29 11.69 -0.45 8.04
N PRO A 30 11.93 -0.85 9.30
CA PRO A 30 11.02 -1.74 10.01
C PRO A 30 9.65 -1.09 10.21
N VAL A 31 8.60 -1.87 10.00
CA VAL A 31 7.21 -1.41 10.18
C VAL A 31 6.85 -1.52 11.67
N ASN A 32 7.31 -0.56 12.47
CA ASN A 32 7.07 -0.58 13.92
C ASN A 32 5.61 -0.32 14.29
N ARG A 33 4.91 0.50 13.48
CA ARG A 33 3.48 0.80 13.68
C ARG A 33 2.82 1.03 12.33
N ILE A 34 1.65 0.42 12.16
CA ILE A 34 0.81 0.63 10.98
C ILE A 34 0.12 1.98 11.10
N PRO A 35 0.16 2.83 10.07
CA PRO A 35 -0.57 4.09 10.09
C PRO A 35 -2.07 3.83 10.27
N ILE A 36 -2.71 4.64 11.11
CA ILE A 36 -4.16 4.64 11.30
C ILE A 36 -4.73 5.73 10.39
N MET A 37 -5.72 5.37 9.59
CA MET A 37 -6.39 6.26 8.66
C MET A 37 -7.90 6.25 8.94
N ALA A 38 -8.51 7.42 9.11
CA ALA A 38 -9.93 7.53 9.50
C ALA A 38 -10.32 6.68 10.73
N LYS A 39 -9.46 6.66 11.76
CA LYS A 39 -9.64 5.85 12.98
C LYS A 39 -9.63 4.33 12.74
N GLN A 40 -9.27 3.87 11.54
CA GLN A 40 -9.11 2.46 11.20
C GLN A 40 -7.66 2.15 10.86
N THR A 41 -7.18 0.96 11.22
CA THR A 41 -5.83 0.52 10.89
C THR A 41 -5.73 0.28 9.37
N LEU A 42 -4.67 0.79 8.74
CA LEU A 42 -4.47 0.61 7.30
C LEU A 42 -4.17 -0.84 6.95
N ASP A 43 -5.06 -1.50 6.21
CA ASP A 43 -4.84 -2.86 5.73
C ASP A 43 -3.82 -2.88 4.59
N LEU A 44 -2.58 -3.26 4.91
CA LEU A 44 -1.49 -3.36 3.94
C LEU A 44 -1.71 -4.48 2.92
N TYR A 45 -2.37 -5.56 3.31
CA TYR A 45 -2.60 -6.71 2.43
C TYR A 45 -3.63 -6.37 1.36
N GLU A 46 -4.78 -5.85 1.77
CA GLU A 46 -5.82 -5.38 0.83
C GLU A 46 -5.29 -4.23 -0.04
N LEU A 47 -4.57 -3.27 0.54
CA LEU A 47 -3.99 -2.18 -0.22
C LEU A 47 -3.03 -2.69 -1.30
N PHE A 48 -2.17 -3.64 -0.96
CA PHE A 48 -1.27 -4.27 -1.93
C PHE A 48 -2.04 -5.03 -3.02
N GLN A 49 -3.00 -5.87 -2.64
CA GLN A 49 -3.80 -6.62 -3.61
C GLN A 49 -4.57 -5.72 -4.57
N LEU A 50 -5.19 -4.64 -4.05
CA LEU A 50 -5.91 -3.67 -4.87
C LEU A 50 -4.97 -2.96 -5.85
N VAL A 51 -3.81 -2.50 -5.40
CA VAL A 51 -2.86 -1.79 -6.25
C VAL A 51 -2.27 -2.72 -7.31
N VAL A 52 -1.84 -3.92 -6.91
CA VAL A 52 -1.30 -4.94 -7.83
C VAL A 52 -2.34 -5.38 -8.85
N SER A 53 -3.59 -5.62 -8.43
CA SER A 53 -4.70 -5.98 -9.31
C SER A 53 -4.98 -4.90 -10.37
N LYS A 54 -4.70 -3.63 -10.06
CA LYS A 54 -4.82 -2.52 -10.99
C LYS A 54 -3.58 -2.31 -11.87
N GLY A 55 -2.50 -3.09 -11.72
CA GLY A 55 -1.27 -2.95 -12.50
C GLY A 55 -0.12 -2.25 -11.80
N GLY A 56 -0.21 -2.05 -10.47
CA GLY A 56 0.86 -1.46 -9.65
C GLY A 56 0.63 -0.01 -9.28
N LEU A 57 1.55 0.54 -8.46
CA LEU A 57 1.40 1.88 -7.88
C LEU A 57 1.30 2.98 -8.95
N VAL A 58 2.11 2.86 -10.01
CA VAL A 58 2.19 3.85 -11.09
C VAL A 58 0.86 3.94 -11.83
N GLU A 59 0.27 2.80 -12.19
CA GLU A 59 -1.00 2.76 -12.90
C GLU A 59 -2.13 3.37 -12.04
N VAL A 60 -2.14 3.07 -10.74
CA VAL A 60 -3.11 3.66 -9.79
C VAL A 60 -2.99 5.18 -9.73
N ILE A 61 -1.77 5.72 -9.78
CA ILE A 61 -1.52 7.17 -9.80
C ILE A 61 -1.96 7.78 -11.13
N ASN A 62 -1.50 7.21 -12.26
CA ASN A 62 -1.81 7.71 -13.61
C ASN A 62 -3.32 7.72 -13.88
N LYS A 63 -4.02 6.63 -13.55
CA LYS A 63 -5.47 6.50 -13.74
C LYS A 63 -6.30 7.11 -12.61
N LYS A 64 -5.66 7.78 -11.63
CA LYS A 64 -6.30 8.40 -10.45
C LYS A 64 -7.23 7.43 -9.70
N LEU A 65 -6.84 6.17 -9.62
CA LEU A 65 -7.63 5.07 -9.04
C LEU A 65 -7.60 5.06 -7.51
N TRP A 66 -6.93 6.02 -6.87
CA TRP A 66 -6.91 6.13 -5.41
C TRP A 66 -8.30 6.19 -4.78
N ARG A 67 -9.29 6.79 -5.44
CA ARG A 67 -10.69 6.77 -4.98
C ARG A 67 -11.26 5.36 -4.90
N GLU A 68 -10.98 4.53 -5.91
CA GLU A 68 -11.42 3.13 -5.93
C GLU A 68 -10.67 2.30 -4.89
N VAL A 69 -9.37 2.56 -4.70
CA VAL A 69 -8.56 1.91 -3.66
C VAL A 69 -9.09 2.25 -2.26
N THR A 70 -9.37 3.53 -1.98
CA THR A 70 -9.98 3.95 -0.70
C THR A 70 -11.33 3.30 -0.47
N LYS A 71 -12.15 3.17 -1.52
CA LYS A 71 -13.47 2.54 -1.45
C LYS A 71 -13.35 1.04 -1.17
N GLY A 72 -12.41 0.35 -1.81
CA GLY A 72 -12.11 -1.06 -1.55
C GLY A 72 -11.65 -1.30 -0.11
N LEU A 73 -10.83 -0.39 0.44
CA LEU A 73 -10.38 -0.42 1.83
C LEU A 73 -11.44 0.00 2.87
N ASN A 74 -12.69 0.24 2.44
CA ASN A 74 -13.77 0.80 3.26
C ASN A 74 -13.38 2.12 3.96
N LEU A 75 -12.47 2.89 3.36
CA LEU A 75 -12.10 4.20 3.87
C LEU A 75 -13.11 5.25 3.39
N PRO A 76 -13.51 6.19 4.26
CA PRO A 76 -14.45 7.23 3.88
C PRO A 76 -13.85 8.16 2.82
N SER A 77 -14.64 8.46 1.79
CA SER A 77 -14.28 9.35 0.68
C SER A 77 -14.10 10.82 1.08
N SER A 78 -14.50 11.17 2.32
CA SER A 78 -14.31 12.51 2.90
C SER A 78 -12.85 12.82 3.23
N ILE A 79 -11.95 11.84 3.21
CA ILE A 79 -10.53 12.06 3.44
C ILE A 79 -9.87 12.53 2.14
N THR A 80 -9.85 13.85 1.93
CA THR A 80 -9.20 14.45 0.75
C THR A 80 -7.72 14.08 0.66
N SER A 81 -7.02 13.95 1.80
CA SER A 81 -5.61 13.56 1.88
C SER A 81 -5.36 12.06 1.80
N ALA A 82 -6.40 11.22 1.63
CA ALA A 82 -6.23 9.77 1.68
C ALA A 82 -5.32 9.26 0.57
N ALA A 83 -5.52 9.73 -0.66
CA ALA A 83 -4.68 9.37 -1.79
C ALA A 83 -3.19 9.68 -1.52
N PHE A 84 -2.90 10.88 -0.99
CA PHE A 84 -1.53 11.31 -0.71
C PHE A 84 -0.87 10.47 0.39
N THR A 85 -1.58 10.27 1.51
CA THR A 85 -1.07 9.46 2.62
C THR A 85 -0.91 8.00 2.20
N LEU A 86 -1.92 7.38 1.57
CA LEU A 86 -1.83 6.00 1.07
C LEU A 86 -0.65 5.84 0.12
N ARG A 87 -0.50 6.75 -0.84
CA ARG A 87 0.63 6.77 -1.77
C ARG A 87 1.96 6.84 -1.05
N THR A 88 2.12 7.74 -0.08
CA THR A 88 3.37 7.91 0.66
C THR A 88 3.70 6.67 1.49
N GLN A 89 2.70 6.09 2.15
CA GLN A 89 2.87 4.85 2.92
C GLN A 89 3.16 3.66 2.01
N TYR A 90 2.47 3.53 0.88
CA TYR A 90 2.71 2.49 -0.11
C TYR A 90 4.12 2.60 -0.67
N MET A 91 4.52 3.79 -1.12
CA MET A 91 5.83 4.05 -1.69
C MET A 91 6.96 3.77 -0.70
N LYS A 92 6.72 4.00 0.60
CA LYS A 92 7.69 3.69 1.65
C LYS A 92 7.73 2.20 1.99
N TYR A 93 6.57 1.55 2.12
CA TYR A 93 6.49 0.21 2.70
C TYR A 93 6.22 -0.93 1.72
N LEU A 94 5.36 -0.72 0.73
CA LEU A 94 4.90 -1.77 -0.19
C LEU A 94 5.62 -1.72 -1.53
N TYR A 95 6.02 -0.55 -1.99
CA TYR A 95 6.68 -0.38 -3.27
C TYR A 95 8.01 -1.15 -3.41
N PRO A 96 8.90 -1.17 -2.40
CA PRO A 96 10.10 -2.00 -2.46
C PRO A 96 9.77 -3.49 -2.62
N TYR A 97 8.73 -3.93 -1.92
CA TYR A 97 8.25 -5.30 -1.95
C TYR A 97 7.62 -5.67 -3.31
N GLU A 98 6.78 -4.78 -3.84
CA GLU A 98 6.20 -4.89 -5.19
C GLU A 98 7.28 -4.96 -6.26
N CYS A 99 8.28 -4.08 -6.18
CA CYS A 99 9.39 -4.04 -7.12
C CYS A 99 10.24 -5.32 -7.06
N GLU A 100 10.48 -5.89 -5.86
CA GLU A 100 11.24 -7.14 -5.71
C GLU A 100 10.44 -8.35 -6.22
N ARG A 101 9.16 -8.45 -5.83
CA ARG A 101 8.32 -9.63 -6.08
C ARG A 101 7.68 -9.66 -7.46
N LEU A 102 7.19 -8.51 -7.93
CA LEU A 102 6.35 -8.41 -9.12
C LEU A 102 6.96 -7.57 -10.24
N LYS A 103 7.92 -6.68 -9.93
CA LYS A 103 8.62 -5.82 -10.91
C LYS A 103 7.66 -5.06 -11.83
N LEU A 104 6.51 -4.61 -11.29
CA LEU A 104 5.45 -3.97 -12.07
C LEU A 104 5.81 -2.55 -12.53
N SER A 105 6.72 -1.87 -11.82
CA SER A 105 7.08 -0.48 -12.13
C SER A 105 8.48 -0.12 -11.59
N THR A 106 9.06 0.93 -12.16
CA THR A 106 10.36 1.49 -11.77
C THR A 106 10.23 2.84 -11.05
N LEU A 107 11.25 3.21 -10.28
CA LEU A 107 11.27 4.47 -9.52
C LEU A 107 11.08 5.69 -10.46
N SER A 108 11.62 5.61 -11.67
CA SER A 108 11.49 6.63 -12.70
C SER A 108 10.05 6.79 -13.17
N GLU A 109 9.35 5.69 -13.48
CA GLU A 109 7.94 5.73 -13.88
C GLU A 109 7.04 6.25 -12.77
N LEU A 110 7.34 5.85 -11.52
CA LEU A 110 6.66 6.38 -10.36
C LEU A 110 6.86 7.89 -10.26
N GLN A 111 8.10 8.37 -10.32
CA GLN A 111 8.42 9.79 -10.26
C GLN A 111 7.72 10.59 -11.36
N TYR A 112 7.61 10.02 -12.58
CA TYR A 112 6.88 10.63 -13.68
C TYR A 112 5.38 10.72 -13.40
N ALA A 113 4.75 9.64 -12.94
CA ALA A 113 3.34 9.61 -12.57
C ALA A 113 3.02 10.56 -11.40
N VAL A 114 3.98 10.71 -10.47
CA VAL A 114 3.90 11.69 -9.38
C VAL A 114 3.88 13.11 -9.92
N ASP A 115 4.84 13.44 -10.78
CA ASP A 115 5.06 14.81 -11.27
C ASP A 115 3.95 15.25 -12.22
N GLY A 116 3.45 14.34 -13.07
CA GLY A 116 2.28 14.58 -13.92
C GLY A 116 0.95 14.74 -13.16
N ASN A 117 0.92 14.48 -11.85
CA ASN A 117 -0.23 14.72 -10.96
C ASN A 117 -0.04 15.93 -10.04
N ARG A 118 1.08 16.66 -10.14
CA ARG A 118 1.36 17.88 -9.37
C ARG A 118 0.78 19.11 -10.06
#